data_AF-A0A9E3SLD1-F1
#
_entry.id   AF-A0A9E3SLD1-F1
#
_cell.length_a   1.000
_cell.length_b   1.000
_cell.length_c   1.000
_cell.angle_alpha   90.00
_cell.angle_beta   90.00
_cell.angle_gamma   90.00
#
_symmetry.space_group_name_H-M   'P 1'
#
loop_
_entity.id
_entity.type
_entity.pdbx_description
1 polymer ?
#
loop_
_entity_poly.entity_id
_entity_poly.type
_entity_poly.pdbx_seq_one_letter_code
_entity_poly.pdbx_strand_id
1 'polypeptide(L)'
;MRFAIWSVVLAALAVGIALLARQSDGYVVIVAAPYRVELSLNLLVVLVLAGYFAFHLLARLVETLVAIPARVRAYRAERARSRARNALNDALLAFFQGRYASAEKSASTAMESEDAKPVAAIIAARSAHELGRFTEREAFLDQARGPAPEVDQARLTTLADLLLSQGRHEEALAVLKDLSGRDARNLRLLRMRHAAETALRRWDELLATTATLAKLGGLSPAEASASRRAAHLGNLNR
;
A
#
# COMPACT_ATOMS: atom_id res chain seq x y z
N MET A 1 -35.44 -5.74 9.59
CA MET A 1 -36.36 -6.88 9.77
C MET A 1 -37.44 -6.60 10.82
N ARG A 2 -37.08 -6.41 12.10
CA ARG A 2 -38.06 -6.22 13.20
C ARG A 2 -38.96 -4.98 13.06
N PHE A 3 -38.40 -3.85 12.63
CA PHE A 3 -39.15 -2.61 12.40
C PHE A 3 -40.17 -2.73 11.24
N ALA A 4 -39.79 -3.41 10.15
CA ALA A 4 -40.67 -3.62 9.00
C ALA A 4 -41.86 -4.54 9.31
N ILE A 5 -41.64 -5.56 10.17
CA ILE A 5 -42.72 -6.46 10.62
C ILE A 5 -43.70 -5.69 11.51
N TRP A 6 -43.20 -4.91 12.47
CA TRP A 6 -44.04 -4.10 13.36
C TRP A 6 -44.82 -3.01 12.61
N SER A 7 -44.26 -2.43 11.55
CA SER A 7 -44.93 -1.40 10.77
C SER A 7 -45.98 -1.97 9.80
N VAL A 8 -45.80 -3.18 9.27
CA VAL A 8 -46.86 -3.92 8.56
C VAL A 8 -48.00 -4.30 9.51
N VAL A 9 -47.69 -4.73 10.73
CA VAL A 9 -48.70 -5.05 11.75
C VAL A 9 -49.50 -3.79 12.13
N LEU A 10 -48.83 -2.65 12.33
CA LEU A 10 -49.51 -1.39 12.67
C LEU A 10 -50.39 -0.88 11.53
N ALA A 11 -49.94 -0.98 10.28
CA ALA A 11 -50.73 -0.63 9.10
C ALA A 11 -51.94 -1.56 8.92
N ALA A 12 -51.75 -2.87 9.10
CA ALA A 12 -52.83 -3.85 9.06
C ALA A 12 -53.86 -3.61 10.18
N LEU A 13 -53.41 -3.20 11.36
CA LEU A 13 -54.28 -2.86 12.48
C LEU A 13 -55.09 -1.60 12.20
N ALA A 14 -54.47 -0.56 11.62
CA ALA A 14 -55.16 0.67 11.22
C ALA A 14 -56.22 0.41 10.13
N VAL A 15 -55.90 -0.42 9.14
CA VAL A 15 -56.84 -0.84 8.08
C VAL A 15 -57.97 -1.70 8.67
N GLY A 16 -57.66 -2.61 9.60
CA GLY A 16 -58.65 -3.45 10.27
C GLY A 16 -59.65 -2.63 11.08
N ILE A 17 -59.19 -1.62 11.82
CA ILE A 17 -60.05 -0.69 12.58
C ILE A 17 -60.91 0.16 11.64
N ALA A 18 -60.34 0.63 10.52
CA ALA A 18 -61.09 1.40 9.53
C ALA A 18 -62.18 0.60 8.82
N LEU A 19 -61.93 -0.69 8.54
CA LEU A 19 -62.91 -1.60 7.93
C LEU A 19 -64.06 -1.94 8.89
N LEU A 20 -63.77 -2.08 10.19
CA LEU A 20 -64.80 -2.30 11.21
C LEU A 20 -65.70 -1.07 11.42
N ALA A 21 -65.20 0.14 11.13
CA ALA A 21 -65.94 1.39 11.24
C ALA A 21 -66.85 1.72 10.04
N ARG A 22 -66.88 0.88 8.99
CA ARG A 22 -67.68 1.08 7.75
C ARG A 22 -69.21 1.06 7.92
N GLN A 23 -69.75 0.70 9.08
CA GLN A 23 -71.21 0.61 9.30
C GLN A 23 -71.90 1.95 9.60
N SER A 24 -71.14 3.02 9.77
CA SER A 24 -71.65 4.39 9.95
C SER A 24 -70.85 5.32 9.05
N ASP A 25 -71.46 6.36 8.47
CA ASP A 25 -70.80 7.40 7.68
C ASP A 25 -69.72 8.12 8.52
N GLY A 26 -68.56 7.47 8.65
CA GLY A 26 -67.52 7.85 9.59
C GLY A 26 -66.81 9.11 9.12
N TYR A 27 -67.01 10.20 9.85
CA TYR A 27 -66.24 11.42 9.71
C TYR A 27 -65.40 11.64 10.97
N VAL A 28 -64.18 12.13 10.77
CA VAL A 28 -63.25 12.48 11.86
C VAL A 28 -63.16 14.00 11.88
N VAL A 29 -63.52 14.60 13.02
CA VAL A 29 -63.40 16.05 13.24
C VAL A 29 -62.22 16.32 14.15
N ILE A 30 -61.27 17.11 13.66
CA ILE A 30 -60.15 17.61 14.44
C ILE A 30 -60.49 19.06 14.83
N VAL A 31 -60.63 19.33 16.13
CA VAL A 31 -60.95 20.65 16.66
C VAL A 31 -59.72 21.21 17.38
N ALA A 32 -59.15 22.29 16.85
CA ALA A 32 -58.07 23.04 17.46
C ALA A 32 -58.36 24.53 17.27
N ALA A 33 -58.96 25.18 18.27
CA ALA A 33 -59.49 26.55 18.14
C ALA A 33 -58.43 27.52 17.58
N PRO A 34 -58.75 28.33 16.54
CA PRO A 34 -60.05 28.54 15.89
C PRO A 34 -60.38 27.60 14.71
N TYR A 35 -59.55 26.59 14.44
CA TYR A 35 -59.69 25.69 13.29
C TYR A 35 -60.52 24.44 13.62
N ARG A 36 -61.46 24.12 12.73
CA ARG A 36 -62.24 22.88 12.77
C ARG A 36 -62.17 22.22 11.40
N VAL A 37 -61.51 21.07 11.34
CA VAL A 37 -61.29 20.33 10.10
C VAL A 37 -62.08 19.03 10.15
N GLU A 38 -62.99 18.84 9.19
CA GLU A 38 -63.77 17.61 9.05
C GLU A 38 -63.21 16.79 7.88
N LEU A 39 -62.84 15.54 8.15
CA LEU A 39 -62.29 14.62 7.15
C LEU A 39 -63.14 13.36 7.10
N SER A 40 -63.38 12.82 5.90
CA SER A 40 -63.98 11.48 5.80
C SER A 40 -62.98 10.45 6.33
N LEU A 41 -63.48 9.39 6.99
CA LEU A 41 -62.63 8.32 7.52
C LEU A 41 -61.78 7.69 6.40
N ASN A 42 -62.34 7.52 5.20
CA ASN A 42 -61.62 7.01 4.04
C ASN A 42 -60.44 7.91 3.65
N LEU A 43 -60.64 9.24 3.64
CA LEU A 43 -59.57 10.19 3.34
C LEU A 43 -58.48 10.18 4.41
N LEU A 44 -58.85 10.09 5.69
CA LEU A 44 -57.88 9.98 6.78
C LEU A 44 -57.02 8.71 6.64
N VAL A 45 -57.63 7.57 6.32
CA VAL A 45 -56.91 6.30 6.11
C VAL A 45 -55.93 6.42 4.94
N VAL A 46 -56.37 7.00 3.82
CA VAL A 46 -55.48 7.25 2.66
C VAL A 46 -54.33 8.18 3.04
N LEU A 47 -54.59 9.27 3.77
CA LEU A 47 -53.56 10.19 4.25
C LEU A 47 -52.55 9.52 5.18
N VAL A 48 -53.01 8.68 6.10
CA VAL A 48 -52.13 7.93 7.01
C VAL A 48 -51.26 6.94 6.23
N LEU A 49 -51.84 6.20 5.29
CA LEU A 49 -51.09 5.27 4.43
C LEU A 49 -50.08 6.02 3.55
N ALA A 50 -50.49 7.13 2.92
CA ALA A 50 -49.63 7.97 2.10
C ALA A 50 -48.48 8.58 2.93
N GLY A 51 -48.78 9.11 4.11
CA GLY A 51 -47.79 9.66 5.03
C GLY A 51 -46.80 8.59 5.50
N TYR A 52 -47.27 7.37 5.79
CA TYR A 52 -46.40 6.24 6.12
C TYR A 52 -45.46 5.88 4.97
N PHE A 53 -46.00 5.74 3.75
CA PHE A 53 -45.18 5.48 2.56
C PHE A 53 -44.15 6.58 2.33
N ALA A 54 -44.56 7.84 2.44
CA ALA A 54 -43.67 8.99 2.31
C ALA A 54 -42.54 8.97 3.35
N PHE A 55 -42.87 8.72 4.63
CA PHE A 55 -41.88 8.61 5.70
C PHE A 55 -40.92 7.44 5.46
N HIS A 56 -41.42 6.27 5.06
CA HIS A 56 -40.58 5.12 4.75
C HIS A 56 -39.62 5.40 3.58
N LEU A 57 -40.12 6.05 2.53
CA LEU A 57 -39.31 6.44 1.38
C LEU A 57 -38.23 7.44 1.79
N LEU A 58 -38.58 8.42 2.63
CA LEU A 58 -37.66 9.44 3.15
C LEU A 58 -36.57 8.80 4.02
N ALA A 59 -36.94 7.91 4.94
CA ALA A 59 -35.99 7.18 5.80
C ALA A 59 -35.01 6.36 4.96
N ARG A 60 -35.51 5.65 3.94
CA ARG A 60 -34.67 4.90 3.00
C ARG A 60 -33.73 5.82 2.23
N LEU A 61 -34.22 6.98 1.78
CA LEU A 61 -33.42 7.99 1.08
C LEU A 61 -32.25 8.44 1.95
N VAL A 62 -32.53 8.79 3.22
CA VAL A 62 -31.53 9.23 4.20
C VAL A 62 -30.48 8.14 4.45
N GLU A 63 -30.89 6.89 4.64
CA GLU A 63 -29.95 5.76 4.79
C GLU A 63 -29.03 5.61 3.57
N THR A 64 -29.56 5.70 2.35
CA THR A 64 -28.73 5.67 1.13
C THR A 64 -27.80 6.88 1.04
N LEU A 65 -28.29 8.09 1.32
CA LEU A 65 -27.51 9.33 1.27
C LEU A 65 -26.33 9.31 2.26
N VAL A 66 -26.53 8.74 3.46
CA VAL A 66 -25.48 8.60 4.47
C VAL A 66 -24.45 7.52 4.09
N ALA A 67 -24.86 6.47 3.36
CA ALA A 67 -23.96 5.39 2.94
C ALA A 67 -23.15 5.68 1.66
N ILE A 68 -23.59 6.63 0.82
CA ILE A 68 -22.93 7.00 -0.45
C ILE A 68 -21.49 7.53 -0.27
N PRO A 69 -21.19 8.45 0.68
CA PRO A 69 -19.84 8.97 0.88
C PRO A 69 -18.82 7.89 1.20
N ALA A 70 -19.19 6.88 2.00
CA ALA A 70 -18.31 5.77 2.35
C ALA A 70 -17.97 4.90 1.13
N ARG A 71 -18.96 4.60 0.29
CA ARG A 71 -18.76 3.81 -0.96
C ARG A 71 -17.89 4.57 -1.96
N VAL A 72 -18.11 5.88 -2.12
CA VAL A 72 -17.30 6.72 -3.00
C VAL A 72 -15.86 6.82 -2.50
N ARG A 73 -15.65 6.98 -1.18
CA ARG A 73 -14.31 6.97 -0.57
C ARG A 73 -13.59 5.65 -0.81
N ALA A 74 -14.26 4.51 -0.61
CA ALA A 74 -13.69 3.19 -0.87
C ALA A 74 -13.30 3.01 -2.35
N TYR A 75 -14.19 3.40 -3.27
CA TYR A 75 -13.90 3.34 -4.71
C TYR A 75 -12.73 4.25 -5.11
N ARG A 76 -12.68 5.48 -4.58
CA ARG A 76 -11.56 6.41 -4.82
C ARG A 76 -10.24 5.88 -4.26
N ALA A 77 -10.26 5.29 -3.07
CA ALA A 77 -9.08 4.67 -2.47
C ALA A 77 -8.56 3.50 -3.33
N GLU A 78 -9.45 2.62 -3.79
CA GLU A 78 -9.06 1.51 -4.67
C GLU A 78 -8.53 1.99 -6.01
N ARG A 79 -9.17 3.02 -6.61
CA ARG A 79 -8.68 3.63 -7.84
C ARG A 79 -7.31 4.30 -7.65
N ALA A 80 -7.05 4.92 -6.50
CA ALA A 80 -5.75 5.50 -6.17
C ALA A 80 -4.67 4.40 -6.06
N ARG A 81 -4.95 3.30 -5.36
CA ARG A 81 -4.05 2.13 -5.27
C ARG A 81 -3.73 1.55 -6.63
N SER A 82 -4.75 1.36 -7.49
CA SER A 82 -4.56 0.87 -8.86
C SER A 82 -3.69 1.82 -9.69
N ARG A 83 -3.90 3.13 -9.59
CA ARG A 83 -3.03 4.12 -10.26
C ARG A 83 -1.58 4.04 -9.78
N ALA A 84 -1.35 3.92 -8.48
CA ALA A 84 -0.01 3.80 -7.93
C ALA A 84 0.70 2.51 -8.38
N ARG A 85 -0.01 1.39 -8.44
CA ARG A 85 0.53 0.12 -8.98
C ARG A 85 0.92 0.23 -10.45
N ASN A 86 0.08 0.87 -11.26
CA ASN A 86 0.40 1.11 -12.68
C ASN A 86 1.62 2.04 -12.82
N ALA A 87 1.66 3.13 -12.05
CA ALA A 87 2.80 4.03 -12.04
C ALA A 87 4.10 3.33 -11.60
N LEU A 88 4.04 2.41 -10.64
CA LEU A 88 5.20 1.60 -10.24
C LEU A 88 5.67 0.68 -11.38
N ASN A 89 4.73 0.02 -12.07
CA ASN A 89 5.08 -0.80 -13.24
C ASN A 89 5.71 0.04 -14.35
N ASP A 90 5.16 1.23 -14.63
CA ASP A 90 5.73 2.16 -15.61
C ASP A 90 7.13 2.63 -15.20
N ALA A 91 7.35 2.87 -13.90
CA ALA A 91 8.67 3.23 -13.37
C ALA A 91 9.69 2.11 -13.56
N LEU A 92 9.31 0.87 -13.24
CA LEU A 92 10.16 -0.31 -13.43
C LEU A 92 10.50 -0.52 -14.91
N LEU A 93 9.52 -0.45 -15.81
CA LEU A 93 9.74 -0.57 -17.25
C LEU A 93 10.67 0.53 -17.77
N ALA A 94 10.42 1.78 -17.40
CA ALA A 94 11.27 2.89 -17.80
C ALA A 94 12.71 2.74 -17.25
N PHE A 95 12.86 2.26 -16.02
CA PHE A 95 14.17 2.02 -15.40
C PHE A 95 14.98 0.98 -16.18
N PHE A 96 14.38 -0.19 -16.47
CA PHE A 96 15.04 -1.24 -17.23
C PHE A 96 15.29 -0.88 -18.70
N GLN A 97 14.55 0.09 -19.24
CA GLN A 97 14.78 0.65 -20.57
C GLN A 97 15.83 1.78 -20.58
N GLY A 98 16.46 2.08 -19.44
CA GLY A 98 17.47 3.15 -19.29
C GLY A 98 16.89 4.57 -19.30
N ARG A 99 15.57 4.73 -19.26
CA ARG A 99 14.90 6.04 -19.22
C ARG A 99 14.73 6.52 -17.78
N TYR A 100 15.85 6.82 -17.13
CA TYR A 100 15.90 7.08 -15.68
C TYR A 100 15.07 8.30 -15.25
N ALA A 101 15.03 9.39 -16.03
CA ALA A 101 14.20 10.55 -15.71
C ALA A 101 12.69 10.22 -15.74
N SER A 102 12.25 9.38 -16.70
CA SER A 102 10.86 8.90 -16.74
C SER A 102 10.56 7.93 -15.60
N ALA A 103 11.52 7.05 -15.28
CA ALA A 103 11.40 6.11 -14.18
C ALA A 103 11.22 6.82 -12.84
N GLU A 104 12.03 7.83 -12.56
CA GLU A 104 11.95 8.67 -11.36
C GLU A 104 10.59 9.38 -11.25
N LYS A 105 10.09 9.96 -12.35
CA LYS A 105 8.78 10.62 -12.39
C LYS A 105 7.62 9.66 -12.09
N SER A 106 7.63 8.49 -12.73
CA SER A 106 6.60 7.47 -12.49
C SER A 106 6.71 6.88 -11.09
N ALA A 107 7.92 6.69 -10.58
CA ALA A 107 8.16 6.25 -9.19
C ALA A 107 7.62 7.28 -8.19
N SER A 108 7.87 8.56 -8.40
CA SER A 108 7.34 9.64 -7.56
C SER A 108 5.82 9.64 -7.51
N THR A 109 5.15 9.34 -8.64
CA THR A 109 3.69 9.17 -8.68
C THR A 109 3.24 7.94 -7.89
N ALA A 110 3.98 6.83 -7.99
CA ALA A 110 3.68 5.63 -7.21
C ALA A 110 3.87 5.83 -5.69
N MET A 111 4.77 6.74 -5.29
CA MET A 111 5.04 7.07 -3.88
C MET A 111 3.87 7.78 -3.18
N GLU A 112 2.86 8.27 -3.91
CA GLU A 112 1.62 8.80 -3.34
C GLU A 112 0.82 7.75 -2.57
N SER A 113 1.04 6.46 -2.85
CA SER A 113 0.42 5.34 -2.11
C SER A 113 1.38 4.77 -1.08
N GLU A 114 0.97 4.72 0.18
CA GLU A 114 1.78 4.15 1.28
C GLU A 114 2.26 2.73 0.98
N ASP A 115 1.40 1.89 0.39
CA ASP A 115 1.73 0.51 0.04
C ASP A 115 2.87 0.38 -1.00
N ALA A 116 2.97 1.33 -1.94
CA ALA A 116 3.94 1.29 -3.04
C ALA A 116 5.18 2.16 -2.76
N LYS A 117 5.07 3.11 -1.83
CA LYS A 117 6.09 4.11 -1.52
C LYS A 117 7.48 3.52 -1.27
N PRO A 118 7.68 2.46 -0.47
CA PRO A 118 9.03 2.02 -0.16
C PRO A 118 9.76 1.44 -1.38
N VAL A 119 9.06 0.64 -2.19
CA VAL A 119 9.64 0.04 -3.41
C VAL A 119 9.85 1.10 -4.49
N ALA A 120 8.86 1.99 -4.67
CA ALA A 120 8.95 3.10 -5.61
C ALA A 120 10.13 4.03 -5.26
N ALA A 121 10.34 4.33 -3.98
CA ALA A 121 11.44 5.14 -3.50
C ALA A 121 12.82 4.48 -3.78
N ILE A 122 12.95 3.15 -3.65
CA ILE A 122 14.17 2.43 -4.06
C ILE A 122 14.43 2.60 -5.57
N ILE A 123 13.40 2.49 -6.41
CA ILE A 123 13.53 2.69 -7.87
C ILE A 123 13.89 4.15 -8.20
N ALA A 124 13.29 5.12 -7.51
CA ALA A 124 13.63 6.53 -7.64
C ALA A 124 15.09 6.78 -7.24
N ALA A 125 15.56 6.19 -6.13
CA ALA A 125 16.95 6.30 -5.69
C ALA A 125 17.95 5.74 -6.72
N ARG A 126 17.65 4.56 -7.29
CA ARG A 126 18.48 3.99 -8.37
C ARG A 126 18.47 4.87 -9.61
N SER A 127 17.30 5.39 -10.00
CA SER A 127 17.17 6.29 -11.15
C SER A 127 17.97 7.59 -10.94
N ALA A 128 17.86 8.21 -9.76
CA ALA A 128 18.62 9.40 -9.40
C ALA A 128 20.13 9.14 -9.40
N HIS A 129 20.57 7.96 -8.96
CA HIS A 129 21.98 7.56 -9.01
C HIS A 129 22.51 7.50 -10.45
N GLU A 130 21.78 6.87 -11.36
CA GLU A 130 22.16 6.79 -12.78
C GLU A 130 22.18 8.17 -13.45
N LEU A 131 21.38 9.12 -12.95
CA LEU A 131 21.39 10.52 -13.37
C LEU A 131 22.48 11.37 -12.68
N GLY A 132 23.31 10.78 -11.81
CA GLY A 132 24.36 11.48 -11.06
C GLY A 132 23.86 12.35 -9.90
N ARG A 133 22.59 12.24 -9.51
CA ARG A 133 21.96 13.06 -8.45
C ARG A 133 22.05 12.38 -7.09
N PHE A 134 23.24 12.39 -6.50
CA PHE A 134 23.51 11.61 -5.29
C PHE A 134 22.81 12.13 -4.02
N THR A 135 22.52 13.43 -3.94
CA THR A 135 21.74 14.01 -2.83
C THR A 135 20.29 13.52 -2.86
N GLU A 136 19.67 13.53 -4.04
CA GLU A 136 18.31 13.02 -4.24
C GLU A 136 18.24 11.52 -4.00
N ARG A 137 19.25 10.75 -4.42
CA ARG A 137 19.38 9.32 -4.11
C ARG A 137 19.24 9.05 -2.61
N GLU A 138 20.00 9.76 -1.77
CA GLU A 138 19.93 9.59 -0.31
C GLU A 138 18.54 9.93 0.23
N ALA A 139 17.95 11.03 -0.23
CA ALA A 139 16.60 11.43 0.17
C ALA A 139 15.54 10.38 -0.22
N PHE A 140 15.67 9.74 -1.39
CA PHE A 140 14.79 8.66 -1.80
C PHE A 140 15.01 7.38 -0.97
N LEU A 141 16.25 7.01 -0.66
CA LEU A 141 16.51 5.88 0.23
C LEU A 141 15.93 6.12 1.63
N ASP A 142 16.05 7.33 2.17
CA ASP A 142 15.44 7.65 3.46
C ASP A 142 13.91 7.58 3.43
N GLN A 143 13.28 7.97 2.31
CA GLN A 143 11.84 7.79 2.11
C GLN A 143 11.40 6.33 1.98
N ALA A 144 12.32 5.42 1.64
CA ALA A 144 12.08 3.98 1.62
C ALA A 144 12.21 3.32 3.00
N ARG A 145 12.56 4.07 4.06
CA ARG A 145 12.56 3.54 5.43
C ARG A 145 11.14 3.19 5.87
N GLY A 146 11.02 2.05 6.52
CA GLY A 146 9.76 1.57 7.07
C GLY A 146 9.98 0.45 8.08
N PRO A 147 8.92 0.02 8.78
CA PRO A 147 9.02 -1.03 9.79
C PRO A 147 9.23 -2.43 9.20
N ALA A 148 9.02 -2.61 7.88
CA ALA A 148 9.12 -3.89 7.21
C ALA A 148 10.61 -4.32 7.01
N PRO A 149 11.07 -5.42 7.62
CA PRO A 149 12.47 -5.86 7.53
C PRO A 149 12.92 -6.18 6.10
N GLU A 150 12.02 -6.71 5.28
CA GLU A 150 12.29 -7.07 3.87
C GLU A 150 12.62 -5.85 3.01
N VAL A 151 11.86 -4.77 3.20
CA VAL A 151 12.10 -3.49 2.54
C VAL A 151 13.41 -2.87 3.02
N ASP A 152 13.69 -2.96 4.32
CA ASP A 152 14.93 -2.48 4.92
C ASP A 152 16.16 -3.18 4.32
N GLN A 153 16.08 -4.51 4.19
CA GLN A 153 17.11 -5.31 3.53
C GLN A 153 17.28 -4.92 2.06
N ALA A 154 16.19 -4.76 1.31
CA ALA A 154 16.25 -4.34 -0.10
C ALA A 154 16.86 -2.94 -0.27
N ARG A 155 16.52 -2.00 0.61
CA ARG A 155 17.07 -0.64 0.64
C ARG A 155 18.57 -0.66 0.91
N LEU A 156 19.01 -1.34 1.96
CA LEU A 156 20.43 -1.42 2.32
C LEU A 156 21.25 -2.18 1.28
N THR A 157 20.69 -3.24 0.68
CA THR A 157 21.33 -3.96 -0.43
C THR A 157 21.52 -3.04 -1.63
N THR A 158 20.50 -2.23 -1.94
CA THR A 158 20.59 -1.21 -3.00
C THR A 158 21.65 -0.17 -2.65
N LEU A 159 21.67 0.37 -1.44
CA LEU A 159 22.68 1.34 -1.01
C LEU A 159 24.10 0.78 -1.16
N ALA A 160 24.35 -0.45 -0.70
CA ALA A 160 25.65 -1.09 -0.86
C ALA A 160 26.05 -1.23 -2.34
N ASP A 161 25.11 -1.58 -3.23
CA ASP A 161 25.33 -1.71 -4.67
C ASP A 161 25.75 -0.37 -5.29
N LEU A 162 25.02 0.70 -4.93
CA LEU A 162 25.28 2.07 -5.39
C LEU A 162 26.58 2.67 -4.81
N LEU A 163 27.03 2.22 -3.65
CA LEU A 163 28.33 2.63 -3.08
C LEU A 163 29.48 1.91 -3.79
N LEU A 164 29.30 0.62 -4.12
CA LEU A 164 30.28 -0.14 -4.88
C LEU A 164 30.48 0.40 -6.29
N SER A 165 29.41 0.80 -6.98
CA SER A 165 29.52 1.44 -8.31
C SER A 165 30.30 2.76 -8.27
N GLN A 166 30.33 3.43 -7.12
CA GLN A 166 31.09 4.67 -6.89
C GLN A 166 32.54 4.44 -6.42
N GLY A 167 32.98 3.19 -6.26
CA GLY A 167 34.28 2.88 -5.67
C GLY A 167 34.38 3.16 -4.17
N ARG A 168 33.27 3.45 -3.49
CA ARG A 168 33.21 3.72 -2.04
C ARG A 168 33.16 2.41 -1.27
N HIS A 169 34.21 1.60 -1.41
CA HIS A 169 34.26 0.23 -0.94
C HIS A 169 34.20 0.12 0.60
N GLU A 170 34.76 1.07 1.34
CA GLU A 170 34.75 1.04 2.82
C GLU A 170 33.34 1.22 3.38
N GLU A 171 32.61 2.19 2.84
CA GLU A 171 31.23 2.47 3.23
C GLU A 171 30.30 1.33 2.82
N ALA A 172 30.51 0.76 1.63
CA ALA A 172 29.80 -0.44 1.20
C ALA A 172 30.01 -1.61 2.16
N LEU A 173 31.24 -1.85 2.63
CA LEU A 173 31.52 -2.89 3.62
C LEU A 173 30.84 -2.63 4.96
N ALA A 174 30.76 -1.37 5.42
CA ALA A 174 30.06 -1.03 6.64
C ALA A 174 28.57 -1.42 6.56
N VAL A 175 27.91 -1.11 5.44
CA VAL A 175 26.51 -1.48 5.18
C VAL A 175 26.35 -3.00 5.06
N LEU A 176 27.24 -3.68 4.32
CA LEU A 176 27.18 -5.13 4.13
C LEU A 176 27.42 -5.91 5.44
N LYS A 177 28.20 -5.35 6.38
CA LYS A 177 28.41 -5.94 7.70
C LYS A 177 27.10 -5.98 8.50
N ASP A 178 26.31 -4.91 8.49
CA ASP A 178 24.99 -4.88 9.13
C ASP A 178 24.05 -5.93 8.51
N LEU A 179 24.05 -6.04 7.18
CA LEU A 179 23.23 -7.02 6.45
C LEU A 179 23.64 -8.47 6.70
N SER A 180 24.93 -8.74 6.90
CA SER A 180 25.43 -10.11 7.11
C SER A 180 24.87 -10.77 8.38
N GLY A 181 24.50 -9.98 9.39
CA GLY A 181 23.82 -10.49 10.59
C GLY A 181 22.39 -10.95 10.34
N ARG A 182 21.74 -10.47 9.26
CA ARG A 182 20.35 -10.79 8.91
C ARG A 182 20.26 -11.96 7.93
N ASP A 183 21.14 -11.99 6.93
CA ASP A 183 21.13 -13.01 5.88
C ASP A 183 22.56 -13.37 5.43
N ALA A 184 23.26 -14.14 6.28
CA ALA A 184 24.65 -14.56 6.05
C ALA A 184 24.84 -15.50 4.83
N ARG A 185 23.76 -16.10 4.31
CA ARG A 185 23.81 -17.06 3.19
C ARG A 185 23.40 -16.42 1.86
N ASN A 186 23.11 -15.12 1.83
CA ASN A 186 22.76 -14.43 0.60
C ASN A 186 23.93 -14.35 -0.37
N LEU A 187 23.80 -15.03 -1.51
CA LEU A 187 24.86 -15.09 -2.51
C LEU A 187 25.25 -13.72 -3.07
N ARG A 188 24.27 -12.82 -3.24
CA ARG A 188 24.52 -11.47 -3.77
C ARG A 188 25.33 -10.65 -2.78
N LEU A 189 24.95 -10.64 -1.50
CA LEU A 189 25.66 -9.89 -0.47
C LEU A 189 27.10 -10.37 -0.30
N LEU A 190 27.31 -11.70 -0.32
CA LEU A 190 28.65 -12.28 -0.25
C LEU A 190 29.51 -11.91 -1.46
N ARG A 191 28.95 -11.85 -2.68
CA ARG A 191 29.68 -11.40 -3.88
C ARG A 191 30.04 -9.91 -3.80
N MET A 192 29.11 -9.07 -3.34
CA MET A 192 29.37 -7.65 -3.12
C MET A 192 30.48 -7.42 -2.10
N ARG A 193 30.45 -8.19 -0.99
CA ARG A 193 31.49 -8.17 0.04
C ARG A 193 32.84 -8.62 -0.49
N HIS A 194 32.88 -9.73 -1.23
CA HIS A 194 34.09 -10.24 -1.87
C HIS A 194 34.74 -9.20 -2.80
N ALA A 195 33.93 -8.53 -3.63
CA ALA A 195 34.41 -7.45 -4.50
C ALA A 195 35.00 -6.27 -3.71
N ALA A 196 34.33 -5.86 -2.63
CA ALA A 196 34.77 -4.75 -1.79
C ALA A 196 36.05 -5.08 -0.99
N GLU A 197 36.14 -6.28 -0.41
CA GLU A 197 37.33 -6.79 0.31
C GLU A 197 38.54 -6.91 -0.62
N THR A 198 38.32 -7.35 -1.86
CA THR A 198 39.37 -7.42 -2.88
C THR A 198 39.91 -6.03 -3.21
N ALA A 199 39.04 -5.05 -3.43
CA ALA A 199 39.44 -3.67 -3.74
C ALA A 199 40.22 -3.01 -2.59
N LEU A 200 39.82 -3.28 -1.35
CA LEU A 200 40.46 -2.74 -0.14
C LEU A 200 41.64 -3.58 0.38
N ARG A 201 42.00 -4.67 -0.31
CA ARG A 201 43.09 -5.57 0.09
C ARG A 201 42.93 -6.12 1.51
N ARG A 202 41.70 -6.39 1.92
CA ARG A 202 41.39 -7.01 3.23
C ARG A 202 41.48 -8.53 3.13
N TRP A 203 42.71 -9.02 2.98
CA TRP A 203 42.99 -10.41 2.61
C TRP A 203 42.44 -11.45 3.60
N ASP A 204 42.49 -11.18 4.90
CA ASP A 204 42.00 -12.11 5.93
C ASP A 204 40.48 -12.28 5.86
N GLU A 205 39.75 -11.18 5.70
CA GLU A 205 38.29 -11.17 5.53
C GLU A 205 37.90 -11.81 4.18
N LEU A 206 38.67 -11.52 3.12
CA LEU A 206 38.48 -12.08 1.78
C LEU A 206 38.58 -13.60 1.74
N LEU A 207 39.53 -14.19 2.47
CA LEU A 207 39.69 -15.64 2.59
C LEU A 207 38.44 -16.28 3.21
N ALA A 208 37.91 -15.69 4.28
CA ALA A 208 36.69 -16.17 4.95
C ALA A 208 35.46 -16.07 4.03
N THR A 209 35.30 -14.94 3.32
CA THR A 209 34.20 -14.74 2.37
C THR A 209 34.30 -15.71 1.20
N THR A 210 35.50 -15.93 0.66
CA THR A 210 35.76 -16.87 -0.45
C THR A 210 35.43 -18.31 -0.07
N ALA A 211 35.82 -18.74 1.14
CA ALA A 211 35.47 -20.08 1.64
C ALA A 211 33.95 -20.28 1.73
N THR A 212 33.24 -19.26 2.22
CA THR A 212 31.77 -19.28 2.33
C THR A 212 31.10 -19.30 0.96
N LEU A 213 31.57 -18.47 0.02
CA LEU A 213 31.09 -18.46 -1.36
C LEU A 213 31.32 -19.79 -2.08
N ALA A 214 32.48 -20.42 -1.91
CA ALA A 214 32.77 -21.72 -2.51
C ALA A 214 31.84 -22.81 -1.95
N LYS A 215 31.60 -22.82 -0.64
CA LYS A 215 30.69 -23.77 0.02
C LYS A 215 29.24 -23.63 -0.48
N LEU A 216 28.80 -22.42 -0.80
CA LEU A 216 27.45 -22.13 -1.28
C LEU A 216 27.31 -22.23 -2.81
N GLY A 217 28.36 -22.58 -3.55
CA GLY A 217 28.35 -22.64 -5.01
C GLY A 217 28.34 -21.27 -5.70
N GLY A 218 28.70 -20.20 -4.97
CA GLY A 218 28.76 -18.83 -5.49
C GLY A 218 29.96 -18.52 -6.36
N LEU A 219 31.01 -19.33 -6.24
CA LEU A 219 32.23 -19.30 -7.02
C LEU A 219 32.53 -20.70 -7.54
N SER A 220 33.05 -20.79 -8.76
CA SER A 220 33.60 -22.04 -9.25
C SER A 220 34.85 -22.45 -8.44
N PRO A 221 35.21 -23.74 -8.39
CA PRO A 221 36.43 -24.18 -7.70
C PRO A 221 37.70 -23.48 -8.20
N ALA A 222 37.76 -23.19 -9.50
CA ALA A 222 38.87 -22.46 -10.13
C ALA A 222 38.98 -21.03 -9.62
N GLU A 223 37.87 -20.26 -9.63
CA GLU A 223 37.80 -18.89 -9.14
C GLU A 223 38.12 -18.80 -7.64
N ALA A 224 37.57 -19.73 -6.84
CA ALA A 224 37.84 -19.80 -5.41
C ALA A 224 39.32 -20.11 -5.12
N SER A 225 39.98 -20.93 -5.94
CA SER A 225 41.42 -21.18 -5.82
C SER A 225 42.26 -19.95 -6.20
N ALA A 226 41.87 -19.23 -7.26
CA ALA A 226 42.56 -18.03 -7.72
C ALA A 226 42.45 -16.90 -6.69
N SER A 227 41.24 -16.66 -6.16
CA SER A 227 41.00 -15.65 -5.12
C SER A 227 41.80 -15.96 -3.84
N ARG A 228 41.88 -17.23 -3.43
CA ARG A 228 42.72 -17.63 -2.28
C ARG A 228 44.21 -17.40 -2.54
N ARG A 229 44.72 -17.77 -3.71
CA ARG A 229 46.13 -17.51 -4.08
C ARG A 229 46.45 -16.02 -4.04
N ALA A 230 45.57 -15.19 -4.62
CA ALA A 230 45.75 -13.73 -4.62
C ALA A 230 45.78 -13.16 -3.19
N ALA A 231 44.88 -13.62 -2.32
CA ALA A 231 44.85 -13.20 -0.92
C ALA A 231 46.12 -13.63 -0.14
N HIS A 232 46.57 -14.87 -0.31
CA HIS A 232 47.81 -15.35 0.33
C HIS A 232 49.04 -14.60 -0.15
N LEU A 233 49.18 -14.36 -1.47
CA LEU A 233 50.27 -13.53 -2.01
C LEU A 233 50.20 -12.09 -1.51
N GLY A 234 49.00 -11.53 -1.38
CA GLY A 234 48.79 -10.19 -0.82
C GLY A 234 49.20 -10.08 0.65
N ASN A 235 48.96 -11.13 1.46
CA ASN A 235 49.39 -11.18 2.86
C ASN A 235 50.91 -11.36 3.02
N LEU A 236 51.59 -12.00 2.07
CA LEU A 236 53.05 -12.16 2.09
C LEU A 236 53.80 -10.87 1.72
N ASN A 237 53.17 -9.97 0.96
CA ASN A 237 53.74 -8.72 0.49
C ASN A 237 53.40 -7.51 1.39
N ARG A 238 52.92 -7.76 2.61
CA ARG A 238 52.49 -6.75 3.59
C ARG A 238 53.58 -6.51 4.62
#